data_AF-A0A2M8S610-F1
#
_entry.id   AF-A0A2M8S610-F1
#
_cell.length_a   1.000
_cell.length_b   1.000
_cell.length_c   1.000
_cell.angle_alpha   90.00
_cell.angle_beta   90.00
_cell.angle_gamma   90.00
#
_symmetry.space_group_name_H-M   'P 1'
#
loop_
_entity.id
_entity.type
_entity.pdbx_description
1 polymer ?
#
loop_
_entity_poly.entity_id
_entity_poly.type
_entity_poly.pdbx_seq_one_letter_code
_entity_poly.pdbx_strand_id
1 'polypeptide(L)'
;MIKYVFNLCRSIVILYVMLWLGERVETWLPIGVPASIWGLLFLFLGLVLQLIKVRWIQVGANLFIRYMALLFIPICVGIIQYTDLLVEQGKSLLIPNIVSTLTTLILFALLSDYVFSRRGYQRVKKRTNLKKNG
;
A
#
# COMPACT_ATOMS: atom_id res chain seq x y z
N MET A 1 15.56 -13.83 -24.06
CA MET A 1 16.04 -12.74 -23.18
C MET A 1 15.43 -11.39 -23.56
N ILE A 2 15.55 -10.93 -24.82
CA ILE A 2 15.00 -9.63 -25.29
C ILE A 2 13.51 -9.39 -24.96
N LYS A 3 12.63 -10.38 -25.20
CA LYS A 3 11.18 -10.24 -24.91
C LYS A 3 10.86 -10.00 -23.42
N TYR A 4 11.71 -10.51 -22.51
CA TYR A 4 11.54 -10.33 -21.06
C TYR A 4 11.95 -8.92 -20.64
N VAL A 5 13.11 -8.45 -21.15
CA VAL A 5 13.59 -7.08 -20.93
C VAL A 5 12.59 -6.06 -21.47
N PHE A 6 12.03 -6.30 -22.66
CA PHE A 6 10.98 -5.43 -23.21
C PHE A 6 9.74 -5.34 -22.31
N ASN A 7 9.27 -6.49 -21.80
CA ASN A 7 8.15 -6.52 -20.87
C ASN A 7 8.46 -5.80 -19.56
N LEU A 8 9.69 -5.94 -19.04
CA LEU A 8 10.16 -5.26 -17.84
C LEU A 8 10.16 -3.74 -18.02
N CYS A 9 10.78 -3.25 -19.10
CA CYS A 9 10.79 -1.82 -19.43
C CYS A 9 9.36 -1.27 -19.52
N ARG A 10 8.46 -1.99 -20.21
CA ARG A 10 7.05 -1.60 -20.28
C ARG A 10 6.39 -1.55 -18.90
N SER A 11 6.61 -2.54 -18.03
CA SER A 11 6.07 -2.53 -16.67
C SER A 11 6.54 -1.29 -15.89
N ILE A 12 7.83 -0.98 -15.95
CA ILE A 12 8.44 0.15 -15.24
C ILE A 12 7.87 1.47 -15.75
N VAL A 13 7.76 1.63 -17.07
CA VAL A 13 7.17 2.83 -17.69
C VAL A 13 5.72 3.01 -17.25
N ILE A 14 4.90 1.95 -17.25
CA ILE A 14 3.51 2.03 -16.79
C ILE A 14 3.44 2.45 -15.31
N LEU A 15 4.24 1.82 -14.44
CA LEU A 15 4.27 2.16 -13.01
C LEU A 15 4.69 3.61 -12.78
N TYR A 16 5.71 4.07 -13.51
CA TYR A 16 6.21 5.44 -13.42
C TYR A 16 5.18 6.46 -13.91
N VAL A 17 4.52 6.21 -15.05
CA VAL A 17 3.46 7.09 -15.59
C VAL A 17 2.30 7.20 -14.61
N MET A 18 1.87 6.10 -13.97
CA MET A 18 0.79 6.16 -12.98
C MET A 18 1.19 6.94 -11.74
N LEU A 19 2.43 6.81 -11.25
CA LEU A 19 2.93 7.60 -10.14
C LEU A 19 2.99 9.10 -10.50
N TRP A 20 3.48 9.42 -11.69
CA TRP A 20 3.57 10.79 -12.21
C TRP A 20 2.19 11.45 -12.34
N LEU A 21 1.17 10.70 -12.77
CA LEU A 21 -0.23 11.16 -12.75
C LEU A 21 -0.71 11.41 -11.31
N GLY A 22 -0.34 10.54 -10.37
CA GLY A 22 -0.61 10.73 -8.94
C GLY A 22 -0.02 12.02 -8.39
N GLU A 23 1.22 12.34 -8.73
CA GLU A 23 1.87 13.62 -8.35
C GLU A 23 1.15 14.83 -8.94
N ARG A 24 0.73 14.78 -10.22
CA ARG A 24 -0.03 15.89 -10.82
C ARG A 24 -1.33 16.13 -10.08
N VAL A 25 -2.01 15.08 -9.65
CA VAL A 25 -3.26 15.21 -8.88
C VAL A 25 -3.01 15.70 -7.46
N GLU A 26 -1.97 15.22 -6.79
CA GLU A 26 -1.57 15.74 -5.47
C GLU A 26 -1.31 17.26 -5.52
N THR A 27 -0.65 17.75 -6.57
CA THR A 27 -0.39 19.20 -6.70
C THR A 27 -1.65 20.06 -6.85
N TRP A 28 -2.75 19.50 -7.37
CA TRP A 28 -4.00 20.23 -7.55
C TRP A 28 -4.93 20.12 -6.33
N LEU A 29 -4.80 19.03 -5.57
CA LEU A 29 -5.62 18.75 -4.39
C LEU A 29 -4.72 18.29 -3.22
N PRO A 30 -4.10 19.23 -2.47
CA PRO A 30 -3.20 18.92 -1.37
C PRO A 30 -4.00 18.49 -0.12
N ILE A 31 -4.66 17.33 -0.20
CA ILE A 31 -5.45 16.72 0.88
C ILE A 31 -4.58 15.93 1.88
N GLY A 32 -3.26 16.13 1.89
CA GLY A 32 -2.31 15.40 2.74
C GLY A 32 -2.15 13.92 2.38
N VAL A 33 -2.66 13.50 1.22
CA VAL A 33 -2.55 12.12 0.71
C VAL A 33 -1.34 12.02 -0.20
N PRO A 34 -0.37 11.11 0.06
CA PRO A 34 0.80 10.94 -0.79
C PRO A 34 0.46 10.60 -2.25
N ALA A 35 1.23 11.13 -3.22
CA ALA A 35 1.12 10.80 -4.64
C ALA A 35 1.06 9.29 -4.94
N SER A 36 1.75 8.46 -4.14
CA SER A 36 1.78 7.00 -4.35
C SER A 36 0.40 6.34 -4.19
N ILE A 37 -0.45 6.87 -3.30
CA ILE A 37 -1.82 6.37 -3.11
C ILE A 37 -2.68 6.73 -4.33
N TRP A 38 -2.54 7.96 -4.84
CA TRP A 38 -3.20 8.38 -6.06
C TRP A 38 -2.75 7.57 -7.28
N GLY A 39 -1.44 7.34 -7.42
CA GLY A 39 -0.89 6.50 -8.49
C GLY A 39 -1.40 5.05 -8.42
N LEU A 40 -1.54 4.49 -7.22
CA LEU A 40 -2.16 3.18 -7.02
C LEU A 40 -3.63 3.17 -7.46
N LEU A 41 -4.38 4.24 -7.14
CA LEU A 41 -5.78 4.39 -7.50
C LEU A 41 -5.94 4.48 -9.04
N PHE A 42 -5.08 5.24 -9.72
CA PHE A 42 -5.04 5.29 -11.19
C PHE A 42 -4.69 3.95 -11.82
N LEU A 43 -3.67 3.27 -11.29
CA LEU A 43 -3.31 1.92 -11.74
C LEU A 43 -4.49 0.97 -11.57
N PHE A 44 -5.19 1.02 -10.43
CA PHE A 44 -6.35 0.21 -10.13
C PHE A 44 -7.50 0.48 -11.11
N LEU A 45 -7.81 1.75 -11.38
CA LEU A 45 -8.83 2.13 -12.37
C LEU A 45 -8.46 1.63 -13.77
N GLY A 46 -7.20 1.78 -14.20
CA GLY A 46 -6.72 1.26 -15.48
C GLY A 46 -6.81 -0.28 -15.58
N LEU A 47 -6.70 -0.97 -14.44
CA LEU A 47 -6.86 -2.42 -14.34
C LEU A 47 -8.33 -2.85 -14.43
N VAL A 48 -9.22 -2.14 -13.71
CA VAL A 48 -10.68 -2.39 -13.69
C VAL A 48 -11.29 -2.10 -15.06
N LEU A 49 -10.87 -1.03 -15.72
CA LEU A 49 -11.30 -0.67 -17.08
C LEU A 49 -10.70 -1.60 -18.16
N GLN A 50 -9.89 -2.59 -17.77
CA GLN A 50 -9.17 -3.52 -18.65
C GLN A 50 -8.24 -2.85 -19.69
N LEU A 51 -7.96 -1.55 -19.53
CA LEU A 51 -6.99 -0.82 -20.34
C LEU A 51 -5.58 -1.37 -20.15
N ILE A 52 -5.28 -1.83 -18.92
CA ILE A 52 -3.98 -2.39 -18.55
C ILE A 52 -4.19 -3.83 -18.07
N LYS A 53 -3.54 -4.80 -18.72
CA LYS A 53 -3.54 -6.20 -18.28
C LYS A 53 -2.53 -6.39 -17.15
N VAL A 54 -2.92 -7.09 -16.08
CA VAL A 54 -2.05 -7.41 -14.93
C VAL A 54 -0.69 -7.95 -15.36
N ARG A 55 -0.67 -8.84 -16.36
CA ARG A 55 0.54 -9.46 -16.91
C ARG A 55 1.58 -8.45 -17.43
N TRP A 56 1.18 -7.23 -17.76
CA TRP A 56 2.06 -6.17 -18.26
C TRP A 56 2.83 -5.46 -17.16
N ILE A 57 2.32 -5.45 -15.92
CA ILE A 57 2.91 -4.76 -14.77
C ILE A 57 3.64 -5.76 -13.86
N GLN A 58 3.15 -7.00 -13.79
CA GLN A 58 3.60 -8.03 -12.85
C GLN A 58 5.10 -8.31 -12.91
N VAL A 59 5.72 -8.23 -14.09
CA VAL A 59 7.17 -8.47 -14.25
C VAL A 59 7.99 -7.38 -13.56
N GLY A 60 7.67 -6.10 -13.79
CA GLY A 60 8.33 -4.98 -13.13
C GLY A 60 8.03 -4.89 -11.64
N ALA A 61 6.77 -5.08 -11.24
CA ALA A 61 6.37 -5.04 -9.83
C ALA A 61 7.10 -6.11 -9.00
N ASN A 62 7.19 -7.34 -9.49
CA ASN A 62 7.92 -8.41 -8.81
C ASN A 62 9.42 -8.11 -8.67
N LEU A 63 10.02 -7.43 -9.64
CA LEU A 63 11.42 -7.01 -9.57
C LEU A 63 11.63 -6.00 -8.43
N PHE A 64 10.80 -4.96 -8.36
CA PHE A 64 10.86 -3.96 -7.27
C PHE A 64 10.61 -4.59 -5.90
N ILE A 65 9.62 -5.47 -5.77
CA ILE A 65 9.33 -6.17 -4.51
C ILE A 65 10.51 -7.05 -4.09
N ARG A 66 11.12 -7.78 -5.04
CA ARG A 66 12.29 -8.62 -4.77
C ARG A 66 13.51 -7.83 -4.28
N TYR A 67 13.72 -6.64 -4.83
CA TYR A 67 14.84 -5.78 -4.46
C TYR A 67 14.49 -4.71 -3.42
N MET A 68 13.28 -4.74 -2.85
CA MET A 68 12.80 -3.75 -1.88
C MET A 68 13.75 -3.61 -0.69
N ALA A 69 14.22 -4.73 -0.12
CA ALA A 69 15.19 -4.73 0.96
C ALA A 69 16.52 -4.06 0.57
N LEU A 70 17.02 -4.31 -0.66
CA LEU A 70 18.24 -3.67 -1.16
C LEU A 70 18.05 -2.17 -1.38
N LEU A 71 16.87 -1.72 -1.84
CA LEU A 71 16.54 -0.31 -2.00
C LEU A 71 16.43 0.43 -0.65
N PHE A 72 16.13 -0.27 0.45
CA PHE A 72 16.11 0.33 1.79
C PHE A 72 17.49 0.56 2.39
N ILE A 73 18.49 -0.26 2.05
CA ILE A 73 19.85 -0.13 2.58
C ILE A 73 20.41 1.30 2.41
N PRO A 74 20.43 1.91 1.20
CA PRO A 74 20.97 3.26 1.04
C PRO A 74 20.15 4.32 1.80
N ILE A 75 18.83 4.11 1.91
CA ILE A 75 17.94 5.00 2.67
C ILE A 75 18.31 4.95 4.16
N CYS A 76 18.50 3.75 4.72
CA CYS A 76 18.92 3.55 6.11
C CYS A 76 20.32 4.13 6.38
N VAL A 77 21.29 3.90 5.50
CA VAL A 77 22.65 4.45 5.64
C VAL A 77 22.64 5.97 5.63
N GLY A 78 21.78 6.60 4.82
CA GLY A 78 21.58 8.05 4.83
C GLY A 78 21.04 8.56 6.17
N ILE A 79 20.13 7.82 6.79
CA ILE A 79 19.54 8.18 8.10
C ILE A 79 20.55 8.08 9.23
N ILE A 80 21.49 7.13 9.17
CA ILE A 80 22.51 6.93 10.21
C ILE A 80 23.41 8.16 10.40
N GLN A 81 23.57 9.00 9.37
CA GLN A 81 24.32 10.26 9.50
C GLN A 81 23.65 11.27 10.45
N TYR A 82 22.36 11.08 10.75
CA TYR A 82 21.58 11.93 11.64
C TYR A 82 21.20 11.21 12.95
N THR A 83 21.88 10.11 13.30
CA THR A 83 21.55 9.31 14.49
C THR A 83 21.61 10.10 15.79
N ASP A 84 22.52 11.07 15.94
CA ASP A 84 22.65 11.85 17.17
C ASP A 84 21.38 12.66 17.48
N LEU A 85 20.79 13.30 16.46
CA LEU A 85 19.52 14.03 16.56
C LEU A 85 18.36 13.08 16.88
N LEU A 86 18.37 11.88 16.31
CA LEU A 86 17.35 10.85 16.55
C LEU A 86 17.42 10.29 17.97
N VAL A 87 18.59 10.21 18.59
CA VAL A 87 18.73 9.73 19.98
C VAL A 87 18.27 10.80 20.98
N GLU A 88 18.62 12.07 20.73
CA GLU A 88 18.21 13.19 21.58
C GLU A 88 16.68 13.36 21.60
N GLN A 89 16.04 13.30 20.43
CA GLN A 89 14.59 13.46 20.28
C GLN A 89 13.82 12.12 20.24
N GLY A 90 14.52 10.99 20.34
CA GLY A 90 13.94 9.66 20.12
C GLY A 90 12.80 9.33 21.07
N LYS A 91 12.88 9.78 22.33
CA LYS A 91 11.78 9.60 23.30
C LYS A 91 10.53 10.38 22.90
N SER A 92 10.70 11.60 22.38
CA SER A 92 9.60 12.47 21.97
C SER A 92 8.95 11.98 20.65
N LEU A 93 9.69 11.28 19.80
CA LEU A 93 9.17 10.70 18.56
C LEU A 93 8.54 9.30 18.75
N LEU A 94 9.17 8.43 19.54
CA LEU A 94 8.72 7.05 19.71
C LEU A 94 7.44 6.92 20.53
N ILE A 95 7.32 7.66 21.65
CA ILE A 95 6.18 7.53 22.56
C ILE A 95 4.86 7.89 21.85
N PRO A 96 4.71 9.06 21.19
CA PRO A 96 3.48 9.40 20.50
C PRO A 96 3.17 8.47 19.33
N ASN A 97 4.19 7.97 18.62
CA ASN A 97 4.01 7.09 17.46
C ASN A 97 3.52 5.70 17.86
N ILE A 98 4.04 5.13 18.95
CA ILE A 98 3.57 3.85 19.48
C ILE A 98 2.15 4.00 20.00
N VAL A 99 1.87 5.05 20.78
CA VAL A 99 0.54 5.30 21.34
C VAL A 99 -0.48 5.53 20.22
N SER A 100 -0.18 6.36 19.23
CA SER A 100 -1.07 6.62 18.10
C SER A 100 -1.33 5.35 17.29
N THR A 101 -0.30 4.55 17.01
CA THR A 101 -0.46 3.29 16.26
C THR A 101 -1.33 2.29 17.02
N LEU A 102 -1.08 2.09 18.32
CA LEU A 102 -1.89 1.20 19.15
C LEU A 102 -3.34 1.67 19.23
N THR A 103 -3.57 2.97 19.49
CA THR A 103 -4.91 3.55 19.53
C THR A 103 -5.62 3.43 18.19
N THR A 104 -4.96 3.74 17.07
CA THR A 104 -5.54 3.59 15.72
C THR A 104 -5.89 2.14 15.43
N LEU A 105 -5.05 1.17 15.79
CA LEU A 105 -5.35 -0.25 15.59
C LEU A 105 -6.56 -0.71 16.41
N ILE A 106 -6.65 -0.31 17.68
CA ILE A 106 -7.80 -0.62 18.54
C ILE A 106 -9.08 0.01 17.99
N LEU A 107 -9.03 1.29 17.61
CA LEU A 107 -10.17 1.98 17.02
C LEU A 107 -10.60 1.31 15.71
N PHE A 108 -9.68 1.00 14.80
CA PHE A 108 -10.00 0.29 13.55
C PHE A 108 -10.59 -1.10 13.81
N ALA A 109 -10.10 -1.83 14.81
CA ALA A 109 -10.66 -3.12 15.19
C ALA A 109 -12.11 -2.97 15.67
N LEU A 110 -12.38 -2.02 16.58
CA LEU A 110 -13.73 -1.73 17.07
C LEU A 110 -14.67 -1.22 15.97
N LEU A 111 -14.19 -0.33 15.08
CA LEU A 111 -14.93 0.17 13.93
C LEU A 111 -15.25 -0.96 12.95
N SER A 112 -14.28 -1.81 12.64
CA SER A 112 -14.48 -2.98 11.79
C SER A 112 -15.53 -3.90 12.41
N ASP A 113 -15.41 -4.24 13.70
CA ASP A 113 -16.39 -5.07 14.39
C ASP A 113 -17.78 -4.43 14.45
N TYR A 114 -17.87 -3.11 14.62
CA TYR A 114 -19.16 -2.39 14.59
C TYR A 114 -19.81 -2.44 13.19
N VAL A 115 -19.02 -2.18 12.14
CA VAL A 115 -19.49 -2.22 10.73
C VAL A 115 -19.84 -3.65 10.30
N PHE A 116 -19.03 -4.63 10.70
CA PHE A 116 -19.28 -6.04 10.43
C PHE A 116 -20.41 -6.61 11.29
N SER A 117 -20.63 -6.16 12.52
CA SER A 117 -21.76 -6.60 13.35
C SER A 117 -23.11 -6.25 12.70
N ARG A 118 -23.17 -5.16 11.91
CA ARG A 118 -24.38 -4.81 11.13
C ARG A 118 -24.61 -5.67 9.86
N ARG A 119 -23.62 -6.39 9.33
CA ARG A 119 -23.76 -7.12 8.03
C ARG A 119 -23.19 -8.55 7.97
N GLY A 120 -22.31 -8.95 8.89
CA GLY A 120 -21.42 -10.12 8.80
C GLY A 120 -21.85 -11.35 9.60
N TYR A 121 -22.58 -11.21 10.71
CA TYR A 121 -22.98 -12.38 11.51
C TYR A 121 -24.05 -13.26 10.84
N GLN A 122 -24.81 -12.70 9.89
CA GLN A 122 -25.88 -13.44 9.20
C GLN A 122 -25.37 -14.42 8.12
N ARG A 123 -24.18 -14.23 7.54
CA ARG A 123 -23.64 -15.14 6.50
C ARG A 123 -22.96 -16.38 7.06
N VAL A 124 -22.33 -16.30 8.24
CA VAL A 124 -21.68 -17.46 8.88
C VAL A 124 -22.72 -18.38 9.55
N LYS A 125 -23.75 -17.82 10.21
CA LYS A 125 -24.82 -18.62 10.85
C LYS A 125 -25.75 -19.32 9.86
N LYS A 126 -25.92 -18.81 8.63
CA LYS A 126 -26.70 -19.46 7.56
C LYS A 126 -26.03 -20.71 6.98
N ARG A 127 -24.69 -20.73 6.88
CA ARG A 127 -23.95 -21.90 6.37
C ARG A 127 -23.92 -23.07 7.36
N THR A 128 -23.88 -22.79 8.66
CA THR A 128 -23.94 -23.84 9.69
C THR A 128 -25.34 -24.43 9.90
N ASN A 129 -26.42 -23.68 9.61
CA ASN A 129 -27.77 -24.23 9.66
C ASN A 129 -28.17 -25.04 8.41
N LEU A 130 -27.63 -24.75 7.22
CA LEU A 130 -27.87 -25.58 6.03
C LEU A 130 -27.19 -26.95 6.08
N LYS A 131 -26.01 -27.06 6.72
CA LYS A 131 -25.29 -28.33 6.87
C LYS A 131 -25.91 -29.25 7.94
N LYS A 132 -26.88 -28.78 8.72
CA LYS A 132 -27.57 -29.57 9.75
C LYS A 132 -28.89 -30.17 9.27
N ASN A 133 -29.41 -29.75 8.11
CA ASN A 133 -30.69 -30.16 7.54
C ASN A 133 -30.56 -30.96 6.21
N GLY A 134 -29.38 -31.44 5.87
CA GLY A 134 -29.14 -32.39 4.78
C GLY A 134 -28.17 -33.46 5.24
#